data_AF-A0A1S9RB13-F1
#
_entry.id   AF-A0A1S9RB13-F1
#
_cell.length_a   1.000
_cell.length_b   1.000
_cell.length_c   1.000
_cell.angle_alpha   90.00
_cell.angle_beta   90.00
_cell.angle_gamma   90.00
#
_symmetry.space_group_name_H-M   'P 1'
#
loop_
_entity.id
_entity.type
_entity.pdbx_description
1 polymer ?
#
loop_
_entity_poly.entity_id
_entity_poly.type
_entity_poly.pdbx_seq_one_letter_code
_entity_poly.pdbx_strand_id
1 'polypeptide(L)'
;MQWRTWATLASVLWSTAATALPSPEARDDTSRSGGGGGSSSTKSYTDPTLKDPLWLKYGLNASAEYKYFHEPGRDDILGHYDIRFFTTPVSDTERAETLTHMIRAYLNFFDENDLETWIAHGTLLGWWWNGKILPWDWDMDTQVPDTTLAYLADHYNQTIVEYLTPGGKEKRDYLLDINPWSRQRERGQGHNIIDARFIDITTGLYIDITGLSRLELNDHPDIWQCKNFHKYRLKDIYPLRRTTFEGAPAKVPFQYDALLMEEYTESALTTTSFHNHTWFPSLAEWISDETIANLTLHLPEDRHYE
;
A
#
# COMPACT_ATOMS: atom_id res chain seq x y z
N MET A 1 -27.66 -30.03 -32.46
CA MET A 1 -26.37 -29.73 -33.10
C MET A 1 -26.30 -28.23 -33.39
N GLN A 2 -25.70 -27.46 -32.48
CA GLN A 2 -24.90 -26.25 -32.76
C GLN A 2 -24.52 -25.62 -31.42
N TRP A 3 -23.22 -25.37 -31.31
CA TRP A 3 -22.49 -25.12 -30.08
C TRP A 3 -22.54 -23.61 -29.79
N ARG A 4 -22.81 -23.24 -28.54
CA ARG A 4 -22.60 -21.87 -28.06
C ARG A 4 -21.20 -21.79 -27.46
N THR A 5 -20.35 -21.04 -28.15
CA THR A 5 -19.02 -20.62 -27.70
C THR A 5 -19.15 -19.75 -26.47
N TRP A 6 -18.56 -20.19 -25.36
CA TRP A 6 -18.31 -19.35 -24.19
C TRP A 6 -17.08 -18.50 -24.48
N ALA A 7 -17.26 -17.19 -24.58
CA ALA A 7 -16.17 -16.24 -24.50
C ALA A 7 -15.92 -15.98 -23.02
N THR A 8 -14.88 -16.60 -22.46
CA THR A 8 -14.34 -16.27 -21.15
C THR A 8 -13.63 -14.93 -21.24
N LEU A 9 -14.32 -13.85 -20.85
CA LEU A 9 -13.69 -12.59 -20.50
C LEU A 9 -13.08 -12.76 -19.11
N ALA A 10 -11.81 -13.14 -19.06
CA ALA A 10 -11.01 -13.06 -17.86
C ALA A 10 -10.64 -11.59 -17.63
N SER A 11 -11.36 -10.93 -16.73
CA SER A 11 -10.98 -9.63 -16.18
C SER A 11 -9.85 -9.89 -15.19
N VAL A 12 -8.60 -9.69 -15.61
CA VAL A 12 -7.47 -9.71 -14.68
C VAL A 12 -7.52 -8.37 -13.92
N LEU A 13 -8.08 -8.38 -12.72
CA LEU A 13 -7.98 -7.26 -11.78
C LEU A 13 -6.58 -7.36 -11.15
N TRP A 14 -5.67 -6.52 -11.62
CA TRP A 14 -4.36 -6.35 -11.01
C TRP A 14 -4.56 -5.51 -9.75
N SER A 15 -4.15 -6.01 -8.58
CA SER A 15 -3.87 -5.11 -7.46
C SER A 15 -2.72 -4.22 -7.93
N THR A 16 -2.97 -2.92 -8.03
CA THR A 16 -2.03 -1.97 -8.62
C THR A 16 -0.90 -1.65 -7.65
N ALA A 17 -0.02 -2.63 -7.39
CA ALA A 17 1.35 -2.32 -7.05
C ALA A 17 1.95 -1.57 -8.26
N ALA A 18 2.10 -0.25 -8.12
CA ALA A 18 2.56 0.64 -9.19
C ALA A 18 3.92 0.19 -9.73
N THR A 19 3.92 -0.54 -10.85
CA THR A 19 5.11 -0.93 -11.59
C THR A 19 5.63 0.27 -12.39
N ALA A 20 6.36 1.17 -11.73
CA ALA A 20 7.12 2.21 -12.41
C ALA A 20 8.44 1.61 -12.96
N LEU A 21 8.47 1.34 -14.27
CA LEU A 21 9.69 1.04 -15.01
C LEU A 21 10.08 2.24 -15.90
N PRO A 22 11.33 2.74 -15.84
CA PRO A 22 11.94 3.46 -16.94
C PRO A 22 12.60 2.46 -17.92
N SER A 23 12.35 2.65 -19.22
CA SER A 23 13.09 1.95 -20.29
C SER A 23 14.54 2.49 -20.41
N PRO A 24 15.53 1.64 -20.70
CA PRO A 24 16.92 2.06 -20.86
C PRO A 24 17.22 2.59 -22.28
N GLU A 25 17.89 3.74 -22.30
CA GLU A 25 18.94 4.22 -23.22
C GLU A 25 18.76 4.21 -24.76
N ALA A 26 19.02 5.39 -25.35
CA ALA A 26 20.12 5.54 -26.31
C ALA A 26 20.63 7.00 -26.28
N ARG A 27 21.79 7.22 -25.63
CA ARG A 27 22.59 8.43 -25.84
C ARG A 27 23.49 8.18 -27.03
N ASP A 28 23.38 9.03 -28.05
CA ASP A 28 24.25 9.00 -29.22
C ASP A 28 25.41 9.99 -28.97
N ASP A 29 26.60 9.43 -28.69
CA ASP A 29 27.85 10.17 -28.59
C ASP A 29 28.34 10.53 -29.99
N THR A 30 28.25 11.81 -30.37
CA THR A 30 29.05 12.34 -31.47
C THR A 30 29.91 13.52 -31.01
N SER A 31 31.20 13.22 -30.91
CA SER A 31 32.27 14.18 -30.74
C SER A 31 32.43 15.05 -31.98
N ARG A 32 32.37 16.38 -31.81
CA ARG A 32 32.93 17.34 -32.77
C ARG A 32 33.64 18.46 -32.03
N SER A 33 34.96 18.45 -32.16
CA SER A 33 35.89 19.52 -31.84
C SER A 33 35.65 20.75 -32.72
N GLY A 34 35.49 21.92 -32.10
CA GLY A 34 35.48 23.22 -32.78
C GLY A 34 35.88 24.32 -31.82
N GLY A 35 37.11 24.82 -31.95
CA GLY A 35 37.63 25.94 -31.17
C GLY A 35 37.03 27.28 -31.61
N GLY A 36 36.84 28.17 -30.64
CA GLY A 36 36.46 29.56 -30.86
C GLY A 36 36.46 30.31 -29.53
N GLY A 37 37.40 31.25 -29.36
CA GLY A 37 37.56 32.03 -28.14
C GLY A 37 36.42 33.02 -27.88
N GLY A 38 36.16 33.29 -26.60
CA GLY A 38 35.24 34.33 -26.18
C GLY A 38 35.07 34.42 -24.66
N SER A 39 35.64 35.49 -24.08
CA SER A 39 35.21 36.20 -22.86
C SER A 39 34.83 35.35 -21.63
N SER A 40 35.70 35.30 -20.62
CA SER A 40 35.36 34.80 -19.28
C SER A 40 34.38 35.76 -18.57
N SER A 41 33.08 35.57 -18.80
CA SER A 41 32.09 35.96 -17.80
C SER A 41 32.13 34.92 -16.69
N THR A 42 32.73 35.25 -15.55
CA THR A 42 32.53 34.49 -14.31
C THR A 42 31.07 34.63 -13.91
N LYS A 43 30.21 33.78 -14.49
CA LYS A 43 28.89 33.52 -13.92
C LYS A 43 29.17 32.96 -12.53
N SER A 44 28.80 33.71 -11.50
CA SER A 44 28.73 33.21 -10.13
C SER A 44 27.87 31.94 -10.17
N TYR A 45 28.51 30.78 -10.03
CA TYR A 45 27.80 29.51 -9.88
C TYR A 45 27.19 29.55 -8.48
N THR A 46 25.97 30.06 -8.39
CA THR A 46 25.16 29.88 -7.19
C THR A 46 24.66 28.44 -7.24
N ASP A 47 25.16 27.59 -6.34
CA ASP A 47 24.67 26.24 -6.19
C ASP A 47 23.14 26.28 -5.97
N PRO A 48 22.32 25.72 -6.89
CA PRO A 48 20.86 25.80 -6.80
C PRO A 48 20.31 25.14 -5.54
N THR A 49 21.06 24.24 -4.88
CA THR A 49 20.67 23.62 -3.60
C THR A 49 20.61 24.63 -2.45
N LEU A 50 21.33 25.76 -2.54
CA LEU A 50 21.33 26.81 -1.50
C LEU A 50 20.00 27.55 -1.33
N LYS A 51 19.01 27.31 -2.22
CA LYS A 51 17.65 27.86 -2.11
C LYS A 51 16.56 26.79 -1.98
N ASP A 52 16.91 25.52 -2.08
CA ASP A 52 15.94 24.43 -2.01
C ASP A 52 15.51 24.22 -0.54
N PRO A 53 14.22 24.42 -0.18
CA PRO A 53 13.75 24.19 1.17
C PRO A 53 13.97 22.76 1.67
N LEU A 54 13.95 21.75 0.80
CA LEU A 54 14.21 20.35 1.16
C LEU A 54 15.66 20.16 1.60
N TRP A 55 16.61 20.77 0.87
CA TRP A 55 18.02 20.75 1.23
C TRP A 55 18.27 21.53 2.51
N LEU A 56 17.78 22.77 2.59
CA LEU A 56 18.03 23.66 3.72
C LEU A 56 17.47 23.12 5.04
N LYS A 57 16.31 22.44 4.99
CA LYS A 57 15.64 21.94 6.19
C LYS A 57 16.00 20.49 6.52
N TYR A 58 16.19 19.63 5.53
CA TYR A 58 16.32 18.18 5.73
C TYR A 58 17.57 17.56 5.08
N GLY A 59 18.40 18.35 4.38
CA GLY A 59 19.57 17.83 3.67
C GLY A 59 19.24 16.94 2.47
N LEU A 60 18.01 17.04 1.93
CA LEU A 60 17.56 16.26 0.78
C LEU A 60 17.76 17.04 -0.51
N ASN A 61 18.54 16.49 -1.44
CA ASN A 61 18.75 17.07 -2.76
C ASN A 61 17.86 16.37 -3.79
N ALA A 62 16.77 17.01 -4.21
CA ALA A 62 15.80 16.43 -5.15
C ALA A 62 16.41 15.97 -6.50
N SER A 63 17.54 16.55 -6.92
CA SER A 63 18.23 16.12 -8.15
C SER A 63 19.00 14.80 -7.96
N ALA A 64 19.28 14.40 -6.72
CA ALA A 64 19.94 13.16 -6.34
C ALA A 64 18.97 12.22 -5.59
N GLU A 65 17.69 12.24 -5.96
CA GLU A 65 16.68 11.32 -5.41
C GLU A 65 17.07 9.86 -5.66
N TYR A 66 16.87 9.02 -4.66
CA TYR A 66 17.09 7.58 -4.72
C TYR A 66 15.87 6.84 -4.19
N LYS A 67 15.65 5.60 -4.62
CA LYS A 67 14.61 4.73 -4.06
C LYS A 67 15.00 4.35 -2.63
N TYR A 68 14.16 4.65 -1.65
CA TYR A 68 14.45 4.34 -0.24
C TYR A 68 14.13 2.89 0.13
N PHE A 69 12.91 2.44 -0.20
CA PHE A 69 12.47 1.07 0.09
C PHE A 69 12.80 0.12 -1.06
N HIS A 70 13.19 -1.10 -0.73
CA HIS A 70 13.61 -2.09 -1.70
C HIS A 70 13.00 -3.45 -1.40
N GLU A 71 12.47 -4.08 -2.43
CA GLU A 71 11.88 -5.40 -2.42
C GLU A 71 12.87 -6.42 -3.02
N PRO A 72 12.89 -7.68 -2.56
CA PRO A 72 13.74 -8.74 -3.10
C PRO A 72 13.38 -9.14 -4.53
N GLY A 73 12.16 -8.84 -4.98
CA GLY A 73 11.68 -9.10 -6.32
C GLY A 73 10.56 -8.15 -6.72
N ARG A 74 9.93 -8.43 -7.86
CA ARG A 74 8.88 -7.57 -8.45
C ARG A 74 7.64 -8.37 -8.89
N ASP A 75 7.56 -9.64 -8.52
CA ASP A 75 6.36 -10.44 -8.71
C ASP A 75 5.40 -10.25 -7.53
N ASP A 76 4.19 -10.82 -7.65
CA ASP A 76 3.09 -10.70 -6.69
C ASP A 76 3.38 -11.33 -5.32
N ILE A 77 4.56 -11.93 -5.12
CA ILE A 77 4.99 -12.49 -3.84
C ILE A 77 6.16 -11.67 -3.30
N LEU A 78 7.25 -11.62 -4.06
CA LEU A 78 8.50 -10.98 -3.66
C LEU A 78 8.40 -9.45 -3.61
N GLY A 79 7.40 -8.86 -4.27
CA GLY A 79 7.11 -7.43 -4.22
C GLY A 79 6.53 -6.95 -2.89
N HIS A 80 6.22 -7.85 -1.94
CA HIS A 80 5.55 -7.54 -0.68
C HIS A 80 6.44 -7.74 0.55
N TYR A 81 7.76 -7.81 0.35
CA TYR A 81 8.73 -7.97 1.41
C TYR A 81 9.78 -6.86 1.39
N ASP A 82 10.21 -6.40 2.55
CA ASP A 82 11.38 -5.54 2.70
C ASP A 82 12.65 -6.40 2.63
N ILE A 83 13.52 -6.08 1.68
CA ILE A 83 14.74 -6.87 1.40
C ILE A 83 15.69 -6.98 2.60
N ARG A 84 15.61 -6.06 3.57
CA ARG A 84 16.51 -6.06 4.75
C ARG A 84 16.18 -7.20 5.71
N PHE A 85 14.92 -7.64 5.74
CA PHE A 85 14.41 -8.66 6.67
C PHE A 85 13.93 -9.93 5.95
N PHE A 86 13.75 -9.87 4.63
CA PHE A 86 13.38 -11.02 3.82
C PHE A 86 14.42 -12.14 3.87
N THR A 87 13.94 -13.39 3.99
CA THR A 87 14.76 -14.60 3.87
C THR A 87 14.23 -15.55 2.81
N THR A 88 12.96 -15.94 2.93
CA THR A 88 12.21 -16.80 2.00
C THR A 88 10.75 -16.40 2.05
N PRO A 89 9.95 -16.64 0.99
CA PRO A 89 8.51 -16.44 1.08
C PRO A 89 7.90 -17.33 2.15
N VAL A 90 7.01 -16.75 2.98
CA VAL A 90 6.21 -17.49 3.97
C VAL A 90 5.09 -18.28 3.30
N SER A 91 4.55 -19.27 4.01
CA SER A 91 3.35 -20.01 3.56
C SER A 91 2.10 -19.13 3.62
N ASP A 92 1.01 -19.51 2.92
CA ASP A 92 -0.25 -18.76 2.97
C ASP A 92 -0.83 -18.64 4.39
N THR A 93 -0.70 -19.69 5.21
CA THR A 93 -1.16 -19.67 6.61
C THR A 93 -0.33 -18.68 7.43
N GLU A 94 0.99 -18.73 7.30
CA GLU A 94 1.89 -17.82 8.01
C GLU A 94 1.76 -16.37 7.54
N ARG A 95 1.51 -16.14 6.24
CA ARG A 95 1.16 -14.83 5.69
C ARG A 95 -0.10 -14.31 6.36
N ALA A 96 -1.19 -15.08 6.34
CA ALA A 96 -2.46 -14.66 6.92
C ALA A 96 -2.30 -14.31 8.42
N GLU A 97 -1.65 -15.18 9.21
CA GLU A 97 -1.39 -14.93 10.63
C GLU A 97 -0.53 -13.68 10.86
N THR A 98 0.53 -13.50 10.06
CA THR A 98 1.45 -12.37 10.18
C THR A 98 0.76 -11.06 9.83
N LEU A 99 0.04 -10.99 8.71
CA LEU A 99 -0.69 -9.79 8.29
C LEU A 99 -1.77 -9.42 9.31
N THR A 100 -2.54 -10.40 9.83
CA THR A 100 -3.55 -10.17 10.88
C THR A 100 -2.93 -9.57 12.14
N HIS A 101 -1.80 -10.10 12.63
CA HIS A 101 -1.15 -9.53 13.82
C HIS A 101 -0.50 -8.17 13.55
N MET A 102 0.10 -7.99 12.37
CA MET A 102 0.75 -6.75 11.97
C MET A 102 -0.24 -5.60 11.87
N ILE A 103 -1.42 -5.78 11.26
CA ILE A 103 -2.42 -4.71 11.17
C ILE A 103 -3.04 -4.38 12.52
N ARG A 104 -3.23 -5.38 13.39
CA ARG A 104 -3.68 -5.12 14.77
C ARG A 104 -2.65 -4.28 15.52
N ALA A 105 -1.37 -4.61 15.41
CA ALA A 105 -0.29 -3.85 16.03
C ALA A 105 -0.24 -2.41 15.49
N TYR A 106 -0.32 -2.25 14.18
CA TYR A 106 -0.37 -0.94 13.52
C TYR A 106 -1.55 -0.09 14.01
N LEU A 107 -2.77 -0.63 13.95
CA LEU A 107 -3.98 0.11 14.33
C LEU A 107 -3.97 0.48 15.82
N ASN A 108 -3.54 -0.44 16.69
CA ASN A 108 -3.39 -0.18 18.11
C ASN A 108 -2.33 0.90 18.37
N PHE A 109 -1.17 0.84 17.71
CA PHE A 109 -0.12 1.85 17.86
C PHE A 109 -0.64 3.25 17.50
N PHE A 110 -1.40 3.39 16.42
CA PHE A 110 -1.96 4.68 16.04
C PHE A 110 -3.05 5.15 17.02
N ASP A 111 -3.94 4.26 17.49
CA ASP A 111 -4.98 4.62 18.45
C ASP A 111 -4.40 5.00 19.82
N GLU A 112 -3.44 4.23 20.34
CA GLU A 112 -2.79 4.45 21.64
C GLU A 112 -1.94 5.73 21.69
N ASN A 113 -1.45 6.20 20.54
CA ASN A 113 -0.65 7.42 20.43
C ASN A 113 -1.46 8.63 19.91
N ASP A 114 -2.80 8.52 19.85
CA ASP A 114 -3.70 9.56 19.35
C ASP A 114 -3.35 10.05 17.92
N LEU A 115 -2.87 9.15 17.07
CA LEU A 115 -2.48 9.43 15.69
C LEU A 115 -3.62 9.11 14.71
N GLU A 116 -3.77 9.95 13.68
CA GLU A 116 -4.79 9.73 12.66
C GLU A 116 -4.28 8.86 11.51
N THR A 117 -4.99 7.76 11.26
CA THR A 117 -4.84 6.88 10.09
C THR A 117 -6.19 6.25 9.72
N TRP A 118 -6.29 5.72 8.51
CA TRP A 118 -7.38 4.85 8.07
C TRP A 118 -6.86 3.80 7.09
N ILE A 119 -7.60 2.68 6.97
CA ILE A 119 -7.33 1.66 5.96
C ILE A 119 -7.82 2.12 4.57
N ALA A 120 -7.07 1.78 3.52
CA ALA A 120 -7.32 2.23 2.16
C ALA A 120 -7.17 1.09 1.15
N HIS A 121 -7.46 1.35 -0.13
CA HIS A 121 -7.17 0.45 -1.25
C HIS A 121 -7.69 -0.99 -1.01
N GLY A 122 -6.85 -2.02 -1.24
CA GLY A 122 -7.22 -3.43 -1.08
C GLY A 122 -7.62 -3.78 0.36
N THR A 123 -6.97 -3.15 1.35
CA THR A 123 -7.33 -3.33 2.77
C THR A 123 -8.73 -2.81 3.09
N LEU A 124 -9.13 -1.68 2.50
CA LEU A 124 -10.49 -1.16 2.61
C LEU A 124 -11.51 -2.07 1.90
N LEU A 125 -11.12 -2.69 0.78
CA LEU A 125 -11.95 -3.65 0.07
C LEU A 125 -12.18 -4.92 0.90
N GLY A 126 -11.16 -5.46 1.55
CA GLY A 126 -11.32 -6.56 2.51
C GLY A 126 -12.25 -6.19 3.66
N TRP A 127 -12.11 -4.97 4.20
CA TRP A 127 -13.02 -4.47 5.22
C TRP A 127 -14.48 -4.43 4.77
N TRP A 128 -14.75 -4.03 3.53
CA TRP A 128 -16.10 -3.97 2.98
C TRP A 128 -16.83 -5.32 3.02
N TRP A 129 -16.13 -6.43 2.80
CA TRP A 129 -16.74 -7.76 2.76
C TRP A 129 -17.11 -8.30 4.15
N ASN A 130 -16.16 -8.32 5.08
CA ASN A 130 -16.38 -8.86 6.43
C ASN A 130 -15.49 -8.24 7.51
N GLY A 131 -14.85 -7.11 7.24
CA GLY A 131 -13.91 -6.52 8.19
C GLY A 131 -12.60 -7.29 8.32
N LYS A 132 -12.19 -8.08 7.31
CA LYS A 132 -10.98 -8.90 7.33
C LYS A 132 -10.12 -8.71 6.08
N ILE A 133 -8.88 -9.16 6.16
CA ILE A 133 -7.96 -9.21 5.02
C ILE A 133 -8.50 -10.21 3.98
N LEU A 134 -8.40 -9.87 2.70
CA LEU A 134 -8.78 -10.80 1.64
C LEU A 134 -7.80 -11.99 1.62
N PRO A 135 -8.25 -13.25 1.50
CA PRO A 135 -7.38 -14.41 1.64
C PRO A 135 -6.18 -14.45 0.67
N TRP A 136 -6.32 -13.83 -0.50
CA TRP A 136 -5.28 -13.75 -1.54
C TRP A 136 -4.40 -12.49 -1.46
N ASP A 137 -4.69 -11.54 -0.55
CA ASP A 137 -3.99 -10.25 -0.49
C ASP A 137 -2.60 -10.36 0.14
N TRP A 138 -1.59 -9.83 -0.54
CA TRP A 138 -0.21 -9.83 -0.04
C TRP A 138 0.21 -8.49 0.57
N ASP A 139 -0.47 -7.42 0.18
CA ASP A 139 -0.25 -6.07 0.66
C ASP A 139 -1.28 -5.63 1.69
N MET A 140 -0.89 -4.61 2.45
CA MET A 140 -1.78 -3.87 3.33
C MET A 140 -1.50 -2.39 3.16
N ASP A 141 -2.56 -1.63 2.92
CA ASP A 141 -2.49 -0.23 2.57
C ASP A 141 -3.23 0.62 3.58
N THR A 142 -2.51 1.63 4.06
CA THR A 142 -3.04 2.61 4.99
C THR A 142 -2.69 4.01 4.54
N GLN A 143 -3.50 4.96 4.96
CA GLN A 143 -3.29 6.36 4.66
C GLN A 143 -3.29 7.18 5.95
N VAL A 144 -2.58 8.30 5.88
CA VAL A 144 -2.45 9.29 6.96
C VAL A 144 -2.49 10.70 6.35
N PRO A 145 -2.92 11.73 7.10
CA PRO A 145 -2.70 13.10 6.65
C PRO A 145 -1.20 13.43 6.72
N ASP A 146 -0.74 14.33 5.86
CA ASP A 146 0.66 14.75 5.82
C ASP A 146 1.19 15.34 7.13
N THR A 147 0.33 15.93 7.94
CA THR A 147 0.65 16.37 9.31
C THR A 147 1.02 15.21 10.23
N THR A 148 0.27 14.09 10.16
CA THR A 148 0.61 12.87 10.93
C THR A 148 1.89 12.27 10.40
N LEU A 149 2.06 12.19 9.08
CA LEU A 149 3.29 11.67 8.47
C LEU A 149 4.54 12.47 8.88
N ALA A 150 4.44 13.81 8.87
CA ALA A 150 5.53 14.68 9.34
C ALA A 150 5.84 14.44 10.82
N TYR A 151 4.81 14.30 11.66
CA TYR A 151 4.97 13.99 13.09
C TYR A 151 5.64 12.63 13.31
N LEU A 152 5.23 11.59 12.59
CA LEU A 152 5.88 10.29 12.61
C LEU A 152 7.37 10.39 12.23
N ALA A 153 7.69 11.14 11.18
CA ALA A 153 9.06 11.35 10.73
C ALA A 153 9.93 12.05 11.79
N ASP A 154 9.37 12.98 12.57
CA ASP A 154 10.08 13.75 13.60
C ASP A 154 10.23 12.99 14.94
N HIS A 155 9.28 12.11 15.27
CA HIS A 155 9.17 11.55 16.62
C HIS A 155 9.26 10.03 16.71
N TYR A 156 8.93 9.31 15.63
CA TYR A 156 8.79 7.84 15.65
C TYR A 156 9.61 7.11 14.59
N ASN A 157 10.33 7.82 13.71
CA ASN A 157 11.14 7.17 12.70
C ASN A 157 12.15 6.20 13.33
N GLN A 158 12.24 4.98 12.78
CA GLN A 158 13.08 3.89 13.27
C GLN A 158 12.70 3.36 14.65
N THR A 159 11.43 3.50 15.05
CA THR A 159 10.92 2.92 16.31
C THR A 159 10.58 1.44 16.12
N ILE A 160 10.97 0.61 17.08
CA ILE A 160 10.48 -0.76 17.21
C ILE A 160 9.21 -0.75 18.06
N VAL A 161 8.11 -1.18 17.46
CA VAL A 161 6.81 -1.35 18.10
C VAL A 161 6.66 -2.81 18.50
N GLU A 162 6.65 -3.05 19.81
CA GLU A 162 6.46 -4.38 20.38
C GLU A 162 4.97 -4.71 20.47
N TYR A 163 4.58 -5.91 20.06
CA TYR A 163 3.20 -6.38 20.08
C TYR A 163 3.11 -7.75 20.71
N LEU A 164 2.13 -7.94 21.60
CA LEU A 164 1.79 -9.24 22.16
C LEU A 164 0.53 -9.77 21.49
N THR A 165 0.61 -10.99 20.95
CA THR A 165 -0.55 -11.64 20.34
C THR A 165 -1.67 -11.85 21.37
N PRO A 166 -2.96 -11.92 20.96
CA PRO A 166 -4.06 -12.17 21.88
C PRO A 166 -3.81 -13.40 22.76
N GLY A 167 -3.89 -13.21 24.08
CA GLY A 167 -3.57 -14.24 25.06
C GLY A 167 -2.09 -14.35 25.44
N GLY A 168 -1.23 -13.45 24.94
CA GLY A 168 0.18 -13.31 25.36
C GLY A 168 1.08 -14.48 24.96
N LYS A 169 0.72 -15.21 23.89
CA LYS A 169 1.43 -16.43 23.47
C LYS A 169 2.75 -16.14 22.76
N GLU A 170 2.80 -15.04 22.04
CA GLU A 170 3.92 -14.67 21.18
C GLU A 170 4.13 -13.16 21.24
N LYS A 171 5.40 -12.74 21.24
CA LYS A 171 5.81 -11.36 21.04
C LYS A 171 6.30 -11.19 19.61
N ARG A 172 5.85 -10.12 18.95
CA ARG A 172 6.27 -9.71 17.62
C ARG A 172 6.79 -8.28 17.67
N ASP A 173 7.82 -8.00 16.90
CA ASP A 173 8.45 -6.70 16.83
C ASP A 173 8.30 -6.14 15.41
N TYR A 174 7.87 -4.89 15.32
CA TYR A 174 7.63 -4.23 14.04
C TYR A 174 8.44 -2.94 13.96
N LEU A 175 9.15 -2.73 12.85
CA LEU A 175 9.86 -1.48 12.58
C LEU A 175 8.92 -0.49 11.90
N LEU A 176 8.69 0.66 12.55
CA LEU A 176 8.11 1.83 11.90
C LEU A 176 9.21 2.65 11.23
N ASP A 177 9.31 2.52 9.90
CA ASP A 177 10.34 3.15 9.08
C ASP A 177 9.74 4.26 8.22
N ILE A 178 10.18 5.50 8.41
CA ILE A 178 9.69 6.66 7.67
C ILE A 178 10.72 7.05 6.62
N ASN A 179 10.31 7.02 5.35
CA ASN A 179 11.13 7.43 4.23
C ASN A 179 11.49 8.92 4.38
N PRO A 180 12.77 9.33 4.35
CA PRO A 180 13.14 10.75 4.39
C PRO A 180 12.48 11.57 3.28
N TRP A 181 12.26 10.98 2.10
CA TRP A 181 11.56 11.60 0.98
C TRP A 181 10.06 11.83 1.22
N SER A 182 9.50 11.36 2.35
CA SER A 182 8.16 11.75 2.81
C SER A 182 8.00 13.26 3.00
N ARG A 183 9.09 13.99 3.24
CA ARG A 183 9.12 15.46 3.37
C ARG A 183 8.86 16.18 2.05
N GLN A 184 9.15 15.54 0.93
CA GLN A 184 8.74 16.00 -0.39
C GLN A 184 7.35 15.43 -0.67
N ARG A 185 6.31 16.26 -0.72
CA ARG A 185 4.93 15.77 -0.95
C ARG A 185 4.57 15.60 -2.42
N GLU A 186 5.26 16.28 -3.31
CA GLU A 186 5.17 16.04 -4.75
C GLU A 186 5.80 14.68 -5.11
N ARG A 187 5.44 14.14 -6.29
CA ARG A 187 5.91 12.83 -6.75
C ARG A 187 7.43 12.73 -6.94
N GLY A 188 8.09 13.85 -7.27
CA GLY A 188 9.51 13.84 -7.61
C GLY A 188 9.82 13.00 -8.84
N GLN A 189 10.90 12.22 -8.78
CA GLN A 189 11.31 11.26 -9.80
C GLN A 189 10.48 9.97 -9.77
N GLY A 190 9.54 9.83 -8.82
CA GLY A 190 8.65 8.69 -8.70
C GLY A 190 9.28 7.47 -8.05
N HIS A 191 10.45 7.60 -7.43
CA HIS A 191 11.09 6.52 -6.68
C HIS A 191 10.46 6.30 -5.30
N ASN A 192 9.89 7.34 -4.71
CA ASN A 192 9.43 7.35 -3.32
C ASN A 192 7.93 7.61 -3.22
N ILE A 193 7.14 6.78 -3.92
CA ILE A 193 5.67 6.85 -3.89
C ILE A 193 5.14 6.52 -2.50
N ILE A 194 5.71 5.50 -1.85
CA ILE A 194 5.40 5.10 -0.47
C ILE A 194 6.22 5.95 0.51
N ASP A 195 5.54 6.47 1.53
CA ASP A 195 6.10 7.43 2.48
C ASP A 195 6.64 6.79 3.76
N ALA A 196 6.08 5.66 4.18
CA ALA A 196 6.52 4.93 5.34
C ALA A 196 6.08 3.47 5.26
N ARG A 197 6.74 2.61 6.05
CA ARG A 197 6.37 1.21 6.22
C ARG A 197 6.32 0.82 7.68
N PHE A 198 5.39 -0.06 8.00
CA PHE A 198 5.36 -0.79 9.26
C PHE A 198 5.72 -2.25 8.98
N ILE A 199 6.93 -2.65 9.36
CA ILE A 199 7.61 -3.86 8.82
C ILE A 199 7.73 -4.92 9.91
N ASP A 200 7.29 -6.15 9.64
CA ASP A 200 7.64 -7.31 10.45
C ASP A 200 9.12 -7.64 10.25
N ILE A 201 9.92 -7.48 11.30
CA ILE A 201 11.38 -7.66 11.21
C ILE A 201 11.81 -9.13 11.16
N THR A 202 10.88 -10.07 11.33
CA THR A 202 11.12 -11.52 11.25
C THR A 202 10.95 -12.03 9.83
N THR A 203 9.89 -11.59 9.15
CA THR A 203 9.53 -12.10 7.81
C THR A 203 9.89 -11.12 6.69
N GLY A 204 9.89 -9.82 6.98
CA GLY A 204 9.99 -8.73 6.02
C GLY A 204 8.66 -8.28 5.41
N LEU A 205 7.53 -8.92 5.73
CA LEU A 205 6.21 -8.41 5.32
C LEU A 205 5.98 -7.01 5.91
N TYR A 206 5.20 -6.17 5.24
CA TYR A 206 4.97 -4.80 5.68
C TYR A 206 3.57 -4.29 5.37
N ILE A 207 3.20 -3.22 6.06
CA ILE A 207 2.08 -2.32 5.71
C ILE A 207 2.68 -1.08 5.05
N ASP A 208 2.18 -0.71 3.88
CA ASP A 208 2.50 0.56 3.24
C ASP A 208 1.66 1.69 3.86
N ILE A 209 2.32 2.79 4.20
CA ILE A 209 1.72 3.99 4.78
C ILE A 209 1.91 5.14 3.78
N THR A 210 0.80 5.64 3.27
CA THR A 210 0.80 6.71 2.26
C THR A 210 0.24 8.02 2.83
N GLY A 211 1.00 9.11 2.70
CA GLY A 211 0.54 10.44 3.13
C GLY A 211 -0.36 11.11 2.09
N LEU A 212 -1.43 11.75 2.54
CA LEU A 212 -2.25 12.64 1.71
C LEU A 212 -1.96 14.11 2.03
N SER A 213 -1.80 14.92 0.98
CA SER A 213 -1.49 16.35 1.07
C SER A 213 -2.40 17.19 0.18
N ARG A 214 -2.63 18.45 0.56
CA ARG A 214 -3.25 19.46 -0.30
C ARG A 214 -2.18 20.21 -1.08
N LEU A 215 -1.95 19.82 -2.33
CA LEU A 215 -0.93 20.45 -3.18
C LEU A 215 -1.50 21.59 -4.04
N GLU A 216 -2.78 21.51 -4.40
CA GLU A 216 -3.44 22.45 -5.32
C GLU A 216 -4.23 23.54 -4.56
N LEU A 217 -3.62 24.19 -3.55
CA LEU A 217 -4.32 25.09 -2.62
C LEU A 217 -5.04 26.29 -3.26
N ASN A 218 -4.58 26.76 -4.43
CA ASN A 218 -5.17 27.93 -5.09
C ASN A 218 -6.37 27.56 -5.96
N ASP A 219 -6.32 26.40 -6.62
CA ASP A 219 -7.32 26.00 -7.63
C ASP A 219 -8.32 24.98 -7.07
N HIS A 220 -7.83 24.03 -6.25
CA HIS A 220 -8.56 22.90 -5.71
C HIS A 220 -8.21 22.63 -4.24
N PRO A 221 -8.52 23.56 -3.32
CA PRO A 221 -8.11 23.47 -1.90
C PRO A 221 -8.76 22.30 -1.13
N ASP A 222 -9.84 21.72 -1.66
CA ASP A 222 -10.53 20.57 -1.11
C ASP A 222 -9.98 19.22 -1.60
N ILE A 223 -9.06 19.23 -2.57
CA ILE A 223 -8.44 18.01 -3.10
C ILE A 223 -7.20 17.65 -2.30
N TRP A 224 -7.21 16.43 -1.79
CA TRP A 224 -6.09 15.78 -1.14
C TRP A 224 -5.54 14.71 -2.07
N GLN A 225 -4.22 14.60 -2.15
CA GLN A 225 -3.59 13.65 -3.05
C GLN A 225 -2.34 13.00 -2.45
N CYS A 226 -2.07 11.78 -2.91
CA CYS A 226 -0.81 11.11 -2.67
C CYS A 226 0.17 11.32 -3.83
N LYS A 227 1.38 10.80 -3.69
CA LYS A 227 2.42 10.80 -4.74
C LYS A 227 2.10 9.90 -5.92
N ASN A 228 1.15 8.96 -5.76
CA ASN A 228 0.70 8.10 -6.85
C ASN A 228 -0.46 8.66 -7.68
N PHE A 229 -0.77 9.95 -7.53
CA PHE A 229 -1.88 10.62 -8.23
C PHE A 229 -3.29 10.18 -7.83
N HIS A 230 -3.46 9.35 -6.78
CA HIS A 230 -4.77 9.20 -6.16
C HIS A 230 -5.19 10.55 -5.56
N LYS A 231 -6.38 11.01 -5.95
CA LYS A 231 -6.98 12.28 -5.54
C LYS A 231 -8.32 12.02 -4.88
N TYR A 232 -8.56 12.70 -3.78
CA TYR A 232 -9.78 12.58 -2.99
C TYR A 232 -10.30 13.97 -2.67
N ARG A 233 -11.62 14.15 -2.67
CA ARG A 233 -12.19 15.34 -2.02
C ARG A 233 -12.18 15.14 -0.51
N LEU A 234 -11.90 16.20 0.23
CA LEU A 234 -11.88 16.17 1.69
C LEU A 234 -13.17 15.57 2.29
N LYS A 235 -14.33 15.89 1.71
CA LYS A 235 -15.65 15.37 2.14
C LYS A 235 -15.87 13.88 1.90
N ASP A 236 -15.09 13.27 0.99
CA ASP A 236 -15.18 11.85 0.68
C ASP A 236 -14.39 11.03 1.73
N ILE A 237 -13.39 11.65 2.37
CA ILE A 237 -12.61 11.07 3.47
C ILE A 237 -13.22 11.40 4.83
N TYR A 238 -13.53 12.67 5.10
CA TYR A 238 -13.90 13.14 6.44
C TYR A 238 -15.40 13.45 6.60
N PRO A 239 -15.97 13.23 7.81
CA PRO A 239 -15.31 12.63 8.97
C PRO A 239 -15.08 11.13 8.80
N LEU A 240 -13.92 10.64 9.24
CA LEU A 240 -13.62 9.21 9.25
C LEU A 240 -14.65 8.45 10.09
N ARG A 241 -15.06 7.27 9.62
CA ARG A 241 -15.99 6.40 10.33
C ARG A 241 -15.21 5.41 11.19
N ARG A 242 -15.51 5.36 12.49
CA ARG A 242 -14.96 4.36 13.42
C ARG A 242 -15.60 3.00 13.13
N THR A 243 -14.79 1.96 13.13
CA THR A 243 -15.19 0.58 12.84
C THR A 243 -14.18 -0.40 13.46
N THR A 244 -14.23 -1.67 13.06
CA THR A 244 -13.21 -2.68 13.38
C THR A 244 -12.66 -3.32 12.12
N PHE A 245 -11.38 -3.68 12.13
CA PHE A 245 -10.75 -4.49 11.08
C PHE A 245 -9.85 -5.53 11.74
N GLU A 246 -9.99 -6.79 11.34
CA GLU A 246 -9.35 -7.93 12.01
C GLU A 246 -9.61 -7.95 13.53
N GLY A 247 -10.73 -7.38 14.00
CA GLY A 247 -11.05 -7.26 15.42
C GLY A 247 -10.32 -6.17 16.20
N ALA A 248 -9.45 -5.36 15.57
CA ALA A 248 -8.88 -4.15 16.16
C ALA A 248 -9.70 -2.89 15.81
N PRO A 249 -9.71 -1.85 16.67
CA PRO A 249 -10.31 -0.56 16.33
C PRO A 249 -9.70 0.01 15.04
N ALA A 250 -10.54 0.41 14.10
CA ALA A 250 -10.11 0.95 12.81
C ALA A 250 -10.93 2.18 12.42
N LYS A 251 -10.44 2.87 11.38
CA LYS A 251 -11.14 3.99 10.74
C LYS A 251 -11.18 3.76 9.23
N VAL A 252 -12.26 4.18 8.59
CA VAL A 252 -12.44 4.17 7.14
C VAL A 252 -12.93 5.54 6.63
N PRO A 253 -12.69 5.88 5.35
CA PRO A 253 -13.23 7.09 4.73
C PRO A 253 -14.75 7.23 4.85
N PHE A 254 -15.27 8.46 4.81
CA PHE A 254 -16.70 8.71 4.93
C PHE A 254 -17.52 8.13 3.76
N GLN A 255 -17.03 8.24 2.53
CA GLN A 255 -17.66 7.69 1.32
C GLN A 255 -16.89 6.47 0.79
N TYR A 256 -16.55 5.54 1.67
CA TYR A 256 -15.73 4.36 1.36
C TYR A 256 -16.25 3.58 0.14
N ASP A 257 -17.56 3.47 -0.07
CA ASP A 257 -18.18 2.71 -1.15
C ASP A 257 -17.97 3.39 -2.49
N ALA A 258 -18.15 4.71 -2.55
CA ALA A 258 -17.85 5.50 -3.73
C ALA A 258 -16.37 5.43 -4.10
N LEU A 259 -15.47 5.50 -3.11
CA LEU A 259 -14.02 5.38 -3.32
C LEU A 259 -13.64 3.99 -3.86
N LEU A 260 -14.20 2.92 -3.27
CA LEU A 260 -13.96 1.55 -3.75
C LEU A 260 -14.52 1.32 -5.15
N MET A 261 -15.70 1.87 -5.47
CA MET A 261 -16.28 1.77 -6.82
C MET A 261 -15.48 2.55 -7.86
N GLU A 262 -14.90 3.70 -7.49
CA GLU A 262 -14.02 4.46 -8.38
C GLU A 262 -12.72 3.69 -8.68
N GLU A 263 -12.17 3.01 -7.67
CA GLU A 263 -10.88 2.31 -7.78
C GLU A 263 -11.02 0.90 -8.39
N TYR A 264 -11.99 0.11 -7.93
CA TYR A 264 -12.12 -1.31 -8.26
C TYR A 264 -13.40 -1.68 -9.02
N THR A 265 -14.24 -0.69 -9.35
CA THR A 265 -15.58 -0.86 -9.96
C THR A 265 -16.60 -1.55 -9.04
N GLU A 266 -17.89 -1.44 -9.38
CA GLU A 266 -18.99 -2.08 -8.62
C GLU A 266 -18.84 -3.62 -8.53
N SER A 267 -18.20 -4.26 -9.51
CA SER A 267 -18.03 -5.72 -9.50
C SER A 267 -17.16 -6.21 -8.35
N ALA A 268 -16.18 -5.41 -7.87
CA ALA A 268 -15.34 -5.80 -6.74
C ALA A 268 -16.12 -5.88 -5.42
N LEU A 269 -17.25 -5.17 -5.32
CA LEU A 269 -18.09 -5.11 -4.13
C LEU A 269 -19.21 -6.17 -4.15
N THR A 270 -19.40 -6.87 -5.28
CA THR A 270 -20.57 -7.73 -5.52
C THR A 270 -20.23 -9.12 -6.07
N THR A 271 -19.08 -9.29 -6.74
CA THR A 271 -18.69 -10.59 -7.33
C THR A 271 -18.31 -11.56 -6.23
N THR A 272 -18.97 -12.73 -6.20
CA THR A 272 -18.82 -13.72 -5.13
C THR A 272 -17.87 -14.88 -5.48
N SER A 273 -17.10 -14.76 -6.56
CA SER A 273 -16.06 -15.73 -6.95
C SER A 273 -14.86 -14.98 -7.51
N PHE A 274 -13.71 -15.12 -6.86
CA PHE A 274 -12.49 -14.40 -7.21
C PHE A 274 -11.26 -15.12 -6.64
N HIS A 275 -10.13 -15.12 -7.37
CA HIS A 275 -8.87 -15.79 -6.98
C HIS A 275 -9.02 -17.18 -6.32
N ASN A 276 -9.78 -18.10 -6.94
CA ASN A 276 -10.03 -19.46 -6.41
C ASN A 276 -10.70 -19.49 -5.03
N HIS A 277 -11.49 -18.47 -4.72
CA HIS A 277 -12.31 -18.39 -3.53
C HIS A 277 -13.74 -18.05 -3.93
N THR A 278 -14.67 -18.56 -3.13
CA THR A 278 -16.09 -18.28 -3.24
C THR A 278 -16.58 -17.62 -1.96
N TRP A 279 -17.32 -16.53 -2.09
CA TRP A 279 -17.98 -15.84 -0.99
C TRP A 279 -19.25 -16.56 -0.58
N PHE A 280 -19.39 -16.85 0.71
CA PHE A 280 -20.58 -17.48 1.29
C PHE A 280 -21.34 -16.48 2.17
N PRO A 281 -22.45 -15.89 1.69
CA PRO A 281 -23.20 -14.87 2.44
C PRO A 281 -23.72 -15.35 3.79
N SER A 282 -24.02 -16.64 3.95
CA SER A 282 -24.49 -17.22 5.22
C SER A 282 -23.42 -17.26 6.30
N LEU A 283 -22.15 -17.26 5.92
CA LEU A 283 -21.00 -17.28 6.83
C LEU A 283 -20.34 -15.90 6.93
N ALA A 284 -20.59 -15.02 5.95
CA ALA A 284 -19.83 -13.79 5.73
C ALA A 284 -18.32 -14.07 5.59
N GLU A 285 -17.97 -15.12 4.85
CA GLU A 285 -16.58 -15.55 4.64
C GLU A 285 -16.29 -15.86 3.17
N TRP A 286 -15.04 -15.58 2.78
CA TRP A 286 -14.41 -16.12 1.59
C TRP A 286 -13.81 -17.48 1.92
N ILE A 287 -14.20 -18.51 1.18
CA ILE A 287 -13.70 -19.88 1.36
C ILE A 287 -12.99 -20.31 0.08
N SER A 288 -11.81 -20.92 0.20
CA SER A 288 -11.09 -21.42 -0.96
C SER A 288 -11.85 -22.55 -1.64
N ASP A 289 -11.81 -22.56 -2.98
CA ASP A 289 -12.52 -23.55 -3.79
C ASP A 289 -12.02 -24.97 -3.50
N GLU A 290 -10.75 -25.12 -3.11
CA GLU A 290 -10.18 -26.38 -2.61
C GLU A 290 -10.86 -26.86 -1.33
N THR A 291 -11.10 -25.96 -0.37
CA THR A 291 -11.78 -26.32 0.90
C THR A 291 -13.21 -26.78 0.62
N ILE A 292 -13.92 -26.12 -0.29
CA ILE A 292 -15.28 -26.50 -0.73
C ILE A 292 -15.26 -27.89 -1.37
N ALA A 293 -14.32 -28.14 -2.28
CA ALA A 293 -14.17 -29.44 -2.94
C ALA A 293 -13.89 -30.56 -1.93
N ASN A 294 -12.98 -30.32 -0.97
CA ASN A 294 -12.67 -31.28 0.09
C ASN A 294 -13.88 -31.57 0.97
N LEU A 295 -14.65 -30.56 1.39
CA LEU A 295 -15.86 -30.78 2.19
C LEU A 295 -16.93 -31.57 1.42
N THR A 296 -17.10 -31.28 0.12
CA THR A 296 -18.10 -31.94 -0.74
C THR A 296 -17.77 -33.42 -0.96
N LEU A 297 -16.49 -33.76 -1.11
CA LEU A 297 -16.03 -35.16 -1.24
C LEU A 297 -16.24 -36.00 0.03
N HIS A 298 -16.37 -35.36 1.20
CA HIS A 298 -16.53 -36.04 2.49
C HIS A 298 -17.97 -36.08 3.00
N LEU A 299 -18.92 -35.45 2.29
CA LEU A 299 -20.34 -35.65 2.54
C LEU A 299 -20.75 -37.00 1.93
N PRO A 300 -21.38 -37.91 2.70
CA PRO A 300 -21.98 -39.11 2.11
C PRO A 300 -22.95 -38.66 1.01
N GLU A 301 -22.89 -39.27 -0.18
CA GLU A 301 -23.99 -39.14 -1.12
C GLU A 301 -25.26 -39.51 -0.36
N ASP A 302 -26.17 -38.55 -0.17
CA ASP A 302 -27.53 -38.82 0.27
C ASP A 302 -28.15 -39.75 -0.77
N ARG A 303 -27.98 -41.05 -0.54
CA ARG A 303 -28.70 -42.09 -1.25
C ARG A 303 -30.15 -41.88 -0.89
N HIS A 304 -30.84 -41.22 -1.82
CA HIS A 304 -32.27 -41.03 -1.86
C HIS A 304 -33.00 -42.23 -1.26
N TYR A 305 -33.85 -41.94 -0.26
CA TYR A 305 -34.94 -42.82 0.11
C TYR A 305 -35.81 -43.01 -1.15
N GLU A 306 -35.82 -44.23 -1.69
CA GLU A 306 -36.81 -44.72 -2.67
C GLU A 306 -38.21 -44.80 -2.04
#